data_AF-A0A498IW30-F1
#
_entry.id   AF-A0A498IW30-F1
#
_cell.length_a   1.000
_cell.length_b   1.000
_cell.length_c   1.000
_cell.angle_alpha   90.00
_cell.angle_beta   90.00
_cell.angle_gamma   90.00
#
_symmetry.space_group_name_H-M   'P 1'
#
loop_
_entity.id
_entity.type
_entity.pdbx_description
1 polymer ?
#
loop_
_entity_poly.entity_id
_entity_poly.type
_entity_poly.pdbx_seq_one_letter_code
_entity_poly.pdbx_strand_id
1 'polypeptide(L)'
;MGVAEIRMLRGMCGHTRNDKIVNEDIRGKVGVVEVEGKMRENRLWWFGHVQRRPTDAPVRRCDYGTEVRGRRGRGRPRKTLEETLRKDLEYLDLTEDMTQNRAQWCSRIHIADPT
;
A
#
# COMPACT_ATOMS: atom_id res chain seq x y z
N MET A 1 -0.72 1.62 -10.68
CA MET A 1 -2.20 1.62 -10.57
C MET A 1 -2.80 2.98 -10.92
N GLY A 2 -2.07 4.09 -10.75
CA GLY A 2 -2.58 5.44 -11.00
C GLY A 2 -3.09 5.75 -12.42
N VAL A 3 -2.64 5.07 -13.48
CA VAL A 3 -3.12 5.36 -14.85
C VAL A 3 -4.59 4.99 -15.04
N ALA A 4 -5.01 3.85 -14.50
CA ALA A 4 -6.41 3.41 -14.58
C ALA A 4 -7.31 4.29 -13.71
N GLU A 5 -6.88 4.59 -12.48
CA GLU A 5 -7.52 5.53 -11.56
C GLU A 5 -7.79 6.89 -12.24
N ILE A 6 -6.74 7.55 -12.71
CA ILE A 6 -6.85 8.89 -13.32
C ILE A 6 -7.72 8.87 -14.57
N ARG A 7 -7.70 7.80 -15.38
CA ARG A 7 -8.58 7.67 -16.54
C ARG A 7 -10.05 7.64 -16.13
N MET A 8 -10.39 6.91 -15.07
CA MET A 8 -11.75 6.84 -14.55
C MET A 8 -12.20 8.17 -13.96
N LEU A 9 -11.37 8.80 -13.12
CA LEU A 9 -11.68 10.09 -12.50
C LEU A 9 -11.90 11.20 -13.54
N ARG A 10 -11.05 11.25 -14.57
CA ARG A 10 -11.24 12.17 -15.70
C ARG A 10 -12.56 11.93 -16.43
N GLY A 11 -12.88 10.66 -16.71
CA GLY A 11 -14.16 10.30 -17.33
C GLY A 11 -15.37 10.75 -16.50
N MET A 12 -15.33 10.57 -15.18
CA MET A 12 -16.38 11.03 -14.26
C MET A 12 -16.56 12.56 -14.29
N CYS A 13 -15.46 13.30 -14.40
CA CYS A 13 -15.48 14.77 -14.47
C CYS A 13 -15.69 15.33 -15.88
N GLY A 14 -15.86 14.48 -16.91
CA GLY A 14 -15.98 14.92 -18.30
C GLY A 14 -14.67 15.46 -18.91
N HIS A 15 -13.52 15.17 -18.30
CA HIS A 15 -12.22 15.62 -18.77
C HIS A 15 -11.52 14.57 -19.63
N THR A 16 -10.68 15.05 -20.54
CA THR A 16 -9.80 14.22 -21.38
C THR A 16 -8.34 14.47 -21.05
N ARG A 17 -7.42 13.79 -21.74
CA ARG A 17 -5.98 14.11 -21.66
C ARG A 17 -5.62 15.42 -22.35
N ASN A 18 -6.46 15.90 -23.28
CA ASN A 18 -6.19 17.13 -24.03
C ASN A 18 -6.39 18.39 -23.20
N ASP A 19 -7.17 18.30 -22.12
CA ASP A 19 -7.41 19.42 -21.21
C ASP A 19 -6.17 19.81 -20.39
N LYS A 20 -5.13 18.95 -20.37
CA LYS A 20 -3.85 19.17 -19.67
C LYS A 20 -3.96 19.54 -18.18
N ILE A 21 -5.12 19.31 -17.57
CA ILE A 21 -5.34 19.45 -16.12
C ILE A 21 -4.42 18.46 -15.39
N VAL A 22 -3.79 18.87 -14.30
CA VAL A 22 -2.90 18.00 -13.52
C VAL A 22 -3.71 16.93 -12.75
N ASN A 23 -3.06 15.83 -12.36
CA ASN A 23 -3.77 14.71 -11.75
C ASN A 23 -4.24 15.04 -10.34
N GLU A 24 -3.47 15.87 -9.63
CA GLU A 24 -3.76 16.39 -8.31
C GLU A 24 -5.07 17.19 -8.32
N ASP A 25 -5.27 18.07 -9.31
CA ASP A 25 -6.51 18.84 -9.47
C ASP A 25 -7.73 17.94 -9.74
N ILE A 26 -7.56 16.91 -10.57
CA ILE A 26 -8.65 15.94 -10.84
C ILE A 26 -9.04 15.20 -9.55
N ARG A 27 -8.06 14.76 -8.76
CA ARG A 27 -8.28 14.08 -7.49
C ARG A 27 -8.92 15.01 -6.46
N GLY A 28 -8.44 16.26 -6.36
CA GLY A 28 -8.99 17.28 -5.48
C GLY A 28 -10.44 17.63 -5.83
N LYS A 29 -10.79 17.69 -7.13
CA LYS A 29 -12.16 17.94 -7.57
C LYS A 29 -13.14 16.82 -7.19
N VAL A 30 -12.68 15.57 -7.16
CA VAL A 30 -13.50 14.42 -6.76
C VAL A 30 -13.46 14.18 -5.24
N GLY A 31 -12.49 14.76 -4.53
CA GLY A 31 -12.31 14.54 -3.09
C GLY A 31 -11.73 13.16 -2.77
N VAL A 32 -10.83 12.64 -3.63
CA VAL A 32 -10.21 11.32 -3.43
C VAL A 32 -8.70 11.43 -3.26
N VAL A 33 -8.15 10.64 -2.36
CA VAL A 33 -6.70 10.45 -2.27
C VAL A 33 -6.21 9.48 -3.33
N GLU A 34 -4.91 9.47 -3.60
CA GLU A 34 -4.30 8.51 -4.51
C GLU A 34 -4.57 7.07 -4.06
N VAL A 35 -5.12 6.26 -4.98
CA VAL A 35 -5.49 4.86 -4.70
C VAL A 35 -4.31 4.03 -4.19
N GLU A 36 -3.10 4.31 -4.68
CA GLU A 36 -1.89 3.61 -4.25
C GLU A 36 -1.56 3.89 -2.78
N GLY A 37 -1.83 5.11 -2.31
CA GLY A 37 -1.78 5.48 -0.91
C GLY A 37 -2.71 4.60 -0.07
N LYS A 38 -4.01 4.56 -0.41
CA LYS A 38 -4.98 3.72 0.32
C LYS A 38 -4.63 2.23 0.30
N MET A 39 -4.13 1.73 -0.83
CA MET A 39 -3.64 0.35 -0.91
C MET A 39 -2.45 0.11 0.01
N ARG A 40 -1.53 1.08 0.15
CA ARG A 40 -0.40 1.03 1.08
C ARG A 40 -0.87 1.04 2.54
N GLU A 41 -1.76 1.96 2.89
CA GLU A 41 -2.37 2.02 4.23
C GLU A 41 -2.94 0.65 4.61
N ASN A 42 -3.75 0.03 3.75
CA ASN A 42 -4.36 -1.27 4.01
C ASN A 42 -3.33 -2.41 4.15
N ARG A 43 -2.29 -2.44 3.30
CA ARG A 43 -1.22 -3.44 3.42
C ARG A 43 -0.47 -3.32 4.74
N LEU A 44 -0.13 -2.10 5.15
CA LEU A 44 0.56 -1.84 6.42
C LEU A 44 -0.35 -2.06 7.63
N TRP A 45 -1.65 -1.81 7.50
CA TRP A 45 -2.63 -2.16 8.53
C TRP A 45 -2.63 -3.67 8.82
N TRP A 46 -2.70 -4.48 7.76
CA TRP A 46 -2.60 -5.94 7.86
C TRP A 46 -1.25 -6.37 8.44
N PHE A 47 -0.16 -5.81 7.94
CA PHE A 47 1.19 -6.11 8.43
C PHE A 47 1.31 -5.88 9.94
N GLY A 48 0.91 -4.69 10.42
CA GLY A 48 0.94 -4.38 11.83
C GLY A 48 0.02 -5.29 12.66
N HIS A 49 -1.14 -5.69 12.11
CA HIS A 49 -1.97 -6.71 12.76
C HIS A 49 -1.23 -8.02 12.93
N VAL A 50 -0.58 -8.54 11.88
CA VAL A 50 0.15 -9.82 11.92
C VAL A 50 1.36 -9.74 12.86
N GLN A 51 2.14 -8.65 12.84
CA GLN A 51 3.33 -8.48 13.67
C GLN A 51 3.03 -8.39 15.18
N ARG A 52 1.81 -8.01 15.56
CA ARG A 52 1.35 -7.99 16.96
C ARG A 52 0.83 -9.35 17.45
N ARG A 53 0.66 -10.33 16.57
CA ARG A 53 0.27 -11.70 16.96
C ARG A 53 1.51 -12.46 17.46
N PRO A 54 1.35 -13.43 18.37
CA PRO A 54 2.49 -14.22 18.82
C PRO A 54 3.07 -15.04 17.65
N THR A 55 4.36 -15.36 17.72
CA THR A 55 5.11 -15.99 16.62
C THR A 55 4.56 -17.36 16.23
N ASP A 56 3.91 -18.06 17.16
CA ASP A 56 3.25 -19.34 16.95
C ASP A 56 1.88 -19.21 16.27
N ALA A 57 1.34 -18.00 16.12
CA ALA A 57 0.07 -17.78 15.44
C ALA A 57 0.16 -18.30 13.98
N PRO A 58 -0.82 -19.09 13.50
CA PRO A 58 -0.77 -19.70 12.17
C PRO A 58 -0.45 -18.73 11.04
N VAL A 59 -1.10 -17.56 11.03
CA VAL A 59 -0.90 -16.52 10.02
C VAL A 59 0.55 -16.01 10.01
N ARG A 60 1.11 -15.70 11.20
CA ARG A 60 2.48 -15.20 11.32
C ARG A 60 3.52 -16.25 10.91
N ARG A 61 3.30 -17.53 11.26
CA ARG A 61 4.16 -18.64 10.84
C ARG A 61 4.13 -18.89 9.33
N CYS A 62 2.95 -18.82 8.72
CA CYS A 62 2.84 -19.03 7.28
C CYS A 62 3.48 -17.89 6.50
N ASP A 63 3.22 -16.64 6.89
CA ASP A 63 3.69 -15.46 6.16
C ASP A 63 5.20 -15.20 6.34
N TYR A 64 5.75 -15.46 7.54
CA TYR A 64 7.14 -15.09 7.88
C TYR A 64 7.99 -16.25 8.43
N GLY A 65 7.39 -17.38 8.78
CA GLY A 65 8.09 -18.51 9.40
C GLY A 65 8.55 -19.61 8.43
N THR A 66 8.22 -19.50 7.13
CA THR A 66 8.50 -20.54 6.15
C THR A 66 9.22 -19.98 4.92
N GLU A 67 10.47 -20.39 4.71
CA GLU A 67 11.17 -20.13 3.45
C GLU A 67 10.67 -21.11 2.37
N VAL A 68 10.14 -20.56 1.28
CA VAL A 68 9.74 -21.36 0.12
C VAL A 68 10.99 -21.84 -0.60
N ARG A 69 11.35 -23.11 -0.43
CA ARG A 69 12.48 -23.75 -1.13
C ARG A 69 12.11 -24.03 -2.58
N GLY A 70 12.97 -23.58 -3.51
CA GLY A 70 12.81 -23.85 -4.94
C GLY A 70 13.56 -22.85 -5.80
N ARG A 71 13.80 -23.21 -7.07
CA ARG A 71 14.38 -22.27 -8.05
C ARG A 71 13.26 -21.40 -8.62
N ARG A 72 13.48 -20.08 -8.64
CA ARG A 72 12.59 -19.16 -9.38
C ARG A 72 12.65 -19.49 -10.87
N GLY A 73 11.49 -19.49 -11.54
CA GLY A 73 11.41 -19.71 -12.98
C GLY A 73 12.13 -18.61 -13.78
N ARG A 74 12.38 -18.86 -15.06
CA ARG A 74 12.92 -17.86 -15.99
C ARG A 74 11.90 -16.74 -16.26
N GLY A 75 12.38 -15.50 -16.37
CA GLY A 75 11.56 -14.30 -16.63
C GLY A 75 11.57 -13.32 -15.46
N ARG A 76 10.71 -12.30 -15.51
CA ARG A 76 10.57 -11.31 -14.42
C ARG A 76 9.88 -11.98 -13.23
N PRO A 77 10.54 -12.08 -12.06
CA PRO A 77 9.91 -12.63 -10.87
C PRO A 77 8.67 -11.80 -10.49
N ARG A 78 7.62 -12.48 -9.99
CA ARG A 78 6.52 -11.80 -9.33
C ARG A 78 7.05 -11.11 -8.07
N LYS A 79 6.56 -9.91 -7.79
CA LYS A 79 6.87 -9.22 -6.52
C LYS A 79 6.38 -10.08 -5.37
N THR A 80 7.22 -10.29 -4.36
CA THR A 80 6.79 -10.95 -3.13
C THR A 80 6.08 -9.96 -2.21
N LEU A 81 5.31 -10.49 -1.25
CA LEU A 81 4.70 -9.68 -0.19
C LEU A 81 5.78 -8.92 0.58
N GLU A 82 6.84 -9.60 1.00
CA GLU A 82 8.00 -9.04 1.71
C GLU A 82 8.66 -7.89 0.92
N GLU A 83 8.93 -8.09 -0.37
CA GLU A 83 9.51 -7.04 -1.22
C GLU A 83 8.59 -5.81 -1.33
N THR A 84 7.27 -6.01 -1.30
CA THR A 84 6.29 -4.92 -1.36
C THR A 84 6.21 -4.19 -0.03
N LEU A 85 6.12 -4.92 1.08
CA LEU A 85 6.10 -4.35 2.43
C LEU A 85 7.37 -3.57 2.74
N ARG A 86 8.55 -4.10 2.40
CA ARG A 86 9.83 -3.40 2.57
C ARG A 86 9.83 -2.04 1.88
N LYS A 87 9.31 -1.95 0.65
CA LYS A 87 9.21 -0.68 -0.08
C LYS A 87 8.20 0.28 0.52
N ASP A 88 7.09 -0.24 1.04
CA ASP A 88 6.08 0.59 1.69
C ASP A 88 6.58 1.16 3.03
N LEU A 89 7.33 0.35 3.80
CA LEU A 89 8.01 0.79 5.02
C LEU A 89 9.07 1.86 4.71
N GLU A 90 9.91 1.62 3.71
CA GLU A 90 10.93 2.57 3.25
C GLU A 90 10.31 3.89 2.76
N TYR A 91 9.19 3.82 2.03
CA TYR A 91 8.48 5.00 1.55
C TYR A 91 7.97 5.90 2.68
N LEU A 92 7.56 5.32 3.81
CA LEU A 92 7.04 6.04 4.97
C LEU A 92 8.06 6.25 6.09
N ASP A 93 9.32 5.85 5.88
CA ASP A 93 10.38 5.85 6.89
C ASP A 93 9.96 5.15 8.20
N LEU A 94 9.39 3.95 8.05
CA LEU A 94 8.88 3.13 9.16
C LEU A 94 9.77 1.92 9.41
N THR A 95 9.92 1.58 10.69
CA THR A 95 10.58 0.35 11.14
C THR A 95 9.57 -0.66 11.67
N GLU A 96 9.91 -1.95 11.62
CA GLU A 96 8.98 -3.03 12.01
C GLU A 96 8.64 -3.02 13.50
N ASP A 97 9.57 -2.58 14.37
CA ASP A 97 9.38 -2.51 15.82
C ASP A 97 8.27 -1.53 16.22
N MET A 98 8.02 -0.50 15.40
CA MET A 98 6.96 0.48 15.61
C MET A 98 5.57 -0.13 15.56
N THR A 99 5.41 -1.33 14.97
CA THR A 99 4.13 -2.04 14.91
C THR A 99 3.56 -2.36 16.29
N GLN A 100 4.39 -2.45 17.34
CA GLN A 100 3.97 -2.75 18.71
C GLN A 100 3.19 -1.58 19.34
N ASN A 101 3.56 -0.34 19.03
CA ASN A 101 2.79 0.82 19.44
C ASN A 101 1.64 1.07 18.45
N ARG A 102 0.46 0.55 18.77
CA ARG A 102 -0.72 0.65 17.88
C ARG A 102 -1.10 2.09 17.55
N ALA A 103 -1.04 3.01 18.53
CA ALA A 103 -1.43 4.40 18.31
C ALA A 103 -0.46 5.11 17.36
N GLN A 104 0.84 4.94 17.60
CA GLN A 104 1.90 5.47 16.74
C GLN A 104 1.83 4.86 15.33
N TRP A 105 1.62 3.54 15.24
CA TRP A 105 1.46 2.83 13.97
C TRP A 105 0.30 3.37 13.15
N CYS A 106 -0.91 3.40 13.73
CA CYS A 106 -2.11 3.90 13.07
C CYS A 106 -1.95 5.35 12.61
N SER A 107 -1.38 6.21 13.45
CA SER A 107 -1.18 7.63 13.09
C SER A 107 -0.23 7.81 11.91
N ARG A 108 0.77 6.94 11.74
CA ARG A 108 1.79 7.08 10.68
C ARG A 108 1.38 6.46 9.34
N ILE A 109 0.57 5.40 9.37
CA ILE A 109 0.11 4.74 8.13
C ILE A 109 -1.17 5.36 7.57
N HIS A 110 -1.89 6.13 8.38
CA HIS A 110 -3.18 6.66 8.00
C HIS A 110 -3.04 7.71 6.90
N ILE A 111 -3.84 7.55 5.85
CA ILE A 111 -3.92 8.50 4.75
C ILE A 111 -5.33 9.08 4.77
N ALA A 112 -5.47 10.35 5.13
CA ALA A 112 -6.75 11.02 5.14
C ALA A 112 -7.23 11.31 3.71
N ASP A 113 -8.54 11.20 3.49
CA ASP A 113 -9.13 11.71 2.26
C ASP A 113 -9.15 13.24 2.30
N PRO A 114 -8.83 13.94 1.20
CA PRO A 114 -8.85 15.39 1.16
C PRO A 114 -10.28 15.89 1.39
N THR A 115 -10.46 16.74 2.41
CA THR A 115 -11.73 17.37 2.79
C THR A 115 -12.10 18.49 1.83
#